data_AF-A0A087AHU9-F1
#
_entry.id   AF-A0A087AHU9-F1
#
_cell.length_a   1.000
_cell.length_b   1.000
_cell.length_c   1.000
_cell.angle_alpha   90.00
_cell.angle_beta   90.00
_cell.angle_gamma   90.00
#
_symmetry.space_group_name_H-M   'P 1'
#
loop_
_entity.id
_entity.type
_entity.pdbx_description
1 polymer ?
#
loop_
_entity_poly.entity_id
_entity_poly.type
_entity_poly.pdbx_seq_one_letter_code
_entity_poly.pdbx_strand_id
1 'polypeptide(L)'
;MPRKRATGAARPYPYRQKRRMKDGTVKIVERWKVELSLGGGRTKQITASTFRECERKLKEARARLNLTGSADAPDARPVRHYTALFLSDAQRRVA
;
A
#
# COMPACT_ATOMS: atom_id res chain seq x y z
N MET A 1 -8.54 -12.06 13.66
CA MET A 1 -8.74 -12.20 12.20
C MET A 1 -8.97 -10.82 11.59
N PRO A 2 -8.34 -10.47 10.45
CA PRO A 2 -8.68 -9.25 9.71
C PRO A 2 -10.10 -9.39 9.19
N ARG A 3 -11.05 -8.60 9.70
CA ARG A 3 -12.41 -8.53 9.14
C ARG A 3 -12.34 -7.82 7.80
N LYS A 4 -12.17 -8.57 6.70
CA LYS A 4 -12.46 -8.06 5.35
C LYS A 4 -13.92 -7.59 5.35
N ARG A 5 -14.20 -6.39 4.83
CA ARG A 5 -15.60 -5.99 4.59
C ARG A 5 -16.21 -6.92 3.55
N ALA A 6 -17.54 -7.06 3.54
CA ALA A 6 -18.26 -7.79 2.49
C ALA A 6 -17.92 -7.29 1.07
N THR A 7 -17.45 -6.04 0.95
CA THR A 7 -16.97 -5.42 -0.30
C THR A 7 -15.54 -5.78 -0.71
N GLY A 8 -14.84 -6.65 0.05
CA GLY A 8 -13.44 -7.01 -0.22
C GLY A 8 -12.40 -5.94 0.15
N ALA A 9 -12.84 -4.76 0.61
CA ALA A 9 -11.97 -3.65 0.94
C ALA A 9 -11.15 -3.92 2.22
N ALA A 10 -9.82 -3.74 2.12
CA ALA A 10 -8.90 -3.81 3.25
C ALA A 10 -9.22 -2.73 4.30
N ARG A 11 -9.35 -3.14 5.57
CA ARG A 11 -9.58 -2.27 6.73
C ARG A 11 -8.48 -2.48 7.78
N PRO A 12 -8.00 -1.39 8.42
CA PRO A 12 -7.09 -1.54 9.56
C PRO A 12 -7.69 -2.37 10.68
N TYR A 13 -6.88 -3.25 11.25
CA TYR A 13 -7.22 -4.07 12.41
C TYR A 13 -6.17 -3.89 13.51
N PRO A 14 -6.58 -3.91 14.79
CA PRO A 14 -5.65 -3.84 15.90
C PRO A 14 -4.89 -5.16 16.03
N TYR A 15 -3.61 -5.08 16.40
CA TYR A 15 -2.78 -6.21 16.76
C TYR A 15 -1.87 -5.83 17.92
N ARG A 16 -1.55 -6.82 18.76
CA ARG A 16 -0.62 -6.64 19.88
C ARG A 16 0.79 -6.97 19.42
N GLN A 17 1.71 -6.02 19.55
CA GLN A 17 3.12 -6.20 19.25
C GLN A 17 3.93 -6.25 20.55
N LYS A 18 4.73 -7.29 20.73
CA LYS A 18 5.75 -7.31 21.78
C LYS A 18 6.89 -6.39 21.35
N ARG A 19 7.19 -5.38 22.16
CA ARG A 19 8.31 -4.46 21.95
C ARG A 19 9.28 -4.63 23.11
N ARG A 20 10.53 -4.96 22.79
CA ARG A 20 11.62 -4.96 23.76
C ARG A 20 12.12 -3.53 23.92
N MET A 21 12.11 -3.04 25.15
CA MET A 21 12.65 -1.73 25.52
C MET A 21 14.17 -1.84 25.66
N LYS A 22 14.85 -0.69 25.71
CA LYS A 22 16.32 -0.64 25.89
C LYS A 22 16.74 -1.29 27.22
N ASP A 23 15.89 -1.19 28.23
CA ASP A 23 16.11 -1.69 29.59
C ASP A 23 15.82 -3.21 29.72
N GLY A 24 15.70 -3.93 28.60
CA GLY A 24 15.42 -5.37 28.58
C GLY A 24 13.96 -5.77 28.80
N THR A 25 13.12 -4.89 29.35
CA THR A 25 11.69 -5.13 29.57
C THR A 25 10.92 -5.34 28.26
N VAL A 26 10.03 -6.34 28.22
CA VAL A 26 9.11 -6.56 27.10
C VAL A 26 7.76 -5.93 27.42
N LYS A 27 7.37 -4.90 26.67
CA LYS A 27 6.03 -4.29 26.75
C LYS A 27 5.18 -4.77 25.59
N ILE A 28 3.92 -5.04 25.86
CA ILE A 28 2.92 -5.33 24.83
C ILE A 28 2.28 -4.01 24.45
N VAL A 29 2.43 -3.59 23.19
CA VAL A 29 1.82 -2.37 22.65
C VAL A 29 0.74 -2.73 21.64
N GLU A 30 -0.39 -2.04 21.69
CA GLU A 30 -1.42 -2.15 20.67
C GLU A 30 -1.04 -1.28 19.47
N ARG A 31 -1.10 -1.87 18.27
CA ARG A 31 -0.82 -1.21 16.99
C ARG A 31 -1.88 -1.56 15.97
N TRP A 32 -1.91 -0.80 14.89
CA TRP A 32 -2.87 -0.98 13.81
C TRP A 32 -2.15 -1.45 12.56
N LYS A 33 -2.75 -2.43 11.88
CA LYS A 33 -2.20 -3.03 10.66
C LYS A 33 -3.26 -3.11 9.59
N VAL A 34 -2.88 -2.87 8.35
CA VAL A 34 -3.73 -3.10 7.17
C VAL A 34 -2.91 -3.67 6.03
N GLU A 35 -3.53 -4.50 5.22
CA GLU A 35 -2.91 -5.13 4.06
C GLU A 35 -3.52 -4.56 2.78
N LEU A 36 -2.68 -3.96 1.94
CA LEU A 36 -3.07 -3.42 0.64
C LEU A 36 -2.69 -4.42 -0.46
N SER A 37 -3.66 -4.85 -1.27
CA SER A 37 -3.39 -5.64 -2.47
C SER A 37 -2.85 -4.75 -3.59
N LEU A 38 -1.77 -5.16 -4.25
CA LEU A 38 -1.11 -4.44 -5.34
C LEU A 38 -1.37 -5.07 -6.72
N GLY A 39 -2.22 -6.10 -6.79
CA GLY A 39 -2.40 -6.91 -8.00
C GLY A 39 -1.27 -7.92 -8.23
N GLY A 40 -1.55 -8.94 -9.05
CA GLY A 40 -0.57 -10.00 -9.37
C GLY A 40 -0.13 -10.84 -8.15
N GLY A 41 -1.02 -11.01 -7.16
CA GLY A 41 -0.72 -11.75 -5.91
C GLY A 41 0.16 -11.00 -4.90
N ARG A 42 0.58 -9.77 -5.19
CA ARG A 42 1.43 -8.97 -4.30
C ARG A 42 0.60 -8.20 -3.28
N THR A 43 1.05 -8.17 -2.02
CA THR A 43 0.41 -7.38 -0.97
C THR A 43 1.44 -6.58 -0.18
N LYS A 44 1.03 -5.40 0.31
CA LYS A 44 1.83 -4.49 1.13
C LYS A 44 1.21 -4.33 2.49
N GLN A 45 1.98 -4.59 3.54
CA GLN A 45 1.54 -4.40 4.92
C GLN A 45 1.88 -2.98 5.39
N ILE A 46 0.88 -2.26 5.86
CA ILE A 46 1.00 -0.92 6.43
C ILE A 46 0.71 -1.04 7.93
N THR A 47 1.62 -0.52 8.75
CA THR A 47 1.46 -0.48 10.21
C THR A 47 1.51 0.95 10.74
N ALA A 48 0.78 1.19 11.82
CA ALA A 48 0.71 2.48 12.50
C ALA A 48 0.40 2.30 13.99
N SER A 49 0.59 3.37 14.77
CA SER A 49 0.29 3.36 16.20
C SER A 49 -1.21 3.54 16.46
N THR A 50 -1.91 4.28 15.60
CA THR A 50 -3.35 4.54 15.74
C THR A 50 -4.15 4.14 14.50
N PHE A 51 -5.47 3.96 14.67
CA PHE A 51 -6.39 3.69 13.57
C PHE A 51 -6.35 4.77 12.49
N ARG A 52 -6.45 6.05 12.90
CA ARG A 52 -6.48 7.21 11.99
C ARG A 52 -5.19 7.33 11.17
N GLU A 53 -4.03 7.10 11.78
CA GLU A 53 -2.76 7.08 11.06
C GLU A 53 -2.69 5.94 10.04
N CYS A 54 -3.21 4.76 10.41
CA CYS A 54 -3.26 3.60 9.53
C CYS A 54 -4.15 3.87 8.30
N GLU A 55 -5.32 4.48 8.52
CA GLU A 55 -6.22 4.89 7.43
C GLU A 55 -5.60 5.96 6.53
N ARG A 56 -4.93 6.98 7.10
CA ARG A 56 -4.25 8.02 6.32
C ARG A 56 -3.18 7.40 5.41
N LYS A 57 -2.29 6.57 5.97
CA LYS A 57 -1.26 5.86 5.20
C LYS A 57 -1.86 4.94 4.12
N LEU A 58 -2.96 4.26 4.43
CA LEU A 58 -3.67 3.43 3.44
C LEU A 58 -4.23 4.26 2.29
N LYS A 59 -4.83 5.42 2.58
CA LYS A 59 -5.37 6.33 1.57
C LYS A 59 -4.25 6.88 0.68
N GLU A 60 -3.15 7.33 1.26
CA GLU A 60 -1.97 7.80 0.54
C GLU A 60 -1.37 6.69 -0.34
N ALA A 61 -1.25 5.46 0.18
CA ALA A 61 -0.73 4.33 -0.58
C ALA A 61 -1.64 3.95 -1.75
N ARG A 62 -2.97 3.99 -1.57
CA ARG A 62 -3.94 3.78 -2.66
C ARG A 62 -3.88 4.89 -3.71
N ALA A 63 -3.78 6.15 -3.28
CA ALA A 63 -3.65 7.27 -4.21
C ALA A 63 -2.38 7.15 -5.06
N ARG A 64 -1.25 6.77 -4.44
CA ARG A 64 0.00 6.48 -5.16
C ARG A 64 -0.16 5.31 -6.13
N LEU A 65 -0.75 4.20 -5.69
CA LEU A 65 -1.00 3.03 -6.56
C LEU A 65 -1.83 3.41 -7.80
N ASN A 66 -2.85 4.24 -7.64
CA ASN A 66 -3.67 4.71 -8.76
C ASN A 66 -2.93 5.65 -9.71
N LEU A 67 -1.98 6.44 -9.19
CA LEU A 67 -1.20 7.41 -9.97
C LEU A 67 -0.03 6.77 -10.72
N THR A 68 0.67 5.81 -10.09
CA THR A 68 1.95 5.28 -10.59
C THR A 68 1.95 3.78 -10.86
N GLY A 69 0.86 3.07 -10.59
CA GLY A 69 0.78 1.61 -10.73
C GLY A 69 1.66 0.83 -9.74
N SER A 70 2.37 1.53 -8.83
CA SER A 70 3.30 0.96 -7.86
C SER A 70 3.13 1.62 -6.50
N ALA A 71 3.00 0.80 -5.45
CA ALA A 71 2.90 1.29 -4.07
C ALA A 71 4.25 1.45 -3.37
N ASP A 72 5.34 0.98 -3.98
CA ASP A 72 6.68 0.95 -3.36
C ASP A 72 7.56 2.12 -3.77
N ALA A 73 7.41 2.63 -4.99
CA ALA A 73 8.07 3.85 -5.45
C ALA A 73 7.21 4.55 -6.52
N PRO A 74 7.21 5.89 -6.58
CA PRO A 74 6.76 6.57 -7.79
C PRO A 74 7.60 6.05 -8.96
N ASP A 75 6.97 5.75 -10.08
CA ASP A 75 7.73 5.35 -11.26
C ASP A 75 8.64 6.53 -11.65
N ALA A 76 9.96 6.34 -11.50
CA ALA A 76 10.97 7.38 -11.72
C ALA A 76 11.22 7.63 -13.22
N ARG A 77 10.53 6.92 -14.11
CA ARG A 77 10.68 7.07 -15.55
C ARG A 77 10.20 8.45 -16.01
N PRO A 78 10.94 9.10 -16.93
CA PRO A 78 10.55 10.40 -17.46
C PRO A 78 9.24 10.31 -18.23
N VAL A 79 8.44 11.39 -18.23
CA VAL A 79 7.15 11.47 -18.95
C VAL A 79 7.27 11.05 -20.43
N ARG A 80 8.42 11.32 -21.06
CA ARG A 80 8.75 10.92 -22.44
C ARG A 80 8.63 9.41 -22.68
N HIS A 81 8.88 8.59 -21.67
CA HIS A 81 8.75 7.13 -21.75
C HIS A 81 7.30 6.71 -22.04
N TYR A 82 6.34 7.32 -21.36
CA TYR A 82 4.93 7.00 -21.51
C TYR A 82 4.34 7.55 -22.81
N THR A 83 4.77 8.73 -23.24
CA THR A 83 4.36 9.27 -24.54
C THR A 83 4.86 8.39 -25.68
N ALA A 84 6.08 7.86 -25.59
CA ALA A 84 6.61 6.93 -26.58
C ALA A 84 5.83 5.62 -26.63
N LEU A 85 5.48 5.05 -25.46
CA LEU A 85 4.64 3.85 -25.39
C LEU A 85 3.26 4.09 -26.01
N PHE A 86 2.61 5.20 -25.68
CA PHE A 86 1.30 5.55 -26.23
C PHE A 86 1.34 5.69 -27.76
N LEU A 87 2.34 6.40 -28.29
CA LEU A 87 2.51 6.58 -29.74
C LEU A 87 2.79 5.25 -30.45
N SER A 88 3.62 4.40 -29.85
CA SER A 88 3.93 3.08 -30.42
C SER A 88 2.71 2.15 -30.44
N ASP A 89 1.86 2.21 -29.41
CA ASP A 89 0.61 1.43 -29.36
C ASP A 89 -0.42 1.98 -30.35
N ALA A 90 -0.53 3.30 -30.46
CA ALA A 90 -1.39 3.94 -31.45
C ALA A 90 -0.98 3.57 -32.88
N GLN A 91 0.32 3.55 -33.18
CA GLN A 91 0.83 3.13 -34.50
C GLN A 91 0.51 1.67 -34.81
N ARG A 92 0.60 0.76 -33.82
CA ARG A 92 0.22 -0.65 -34.01
C ARG A 92 -1.27 -0.88 -34.26
N ARG A 93 -2.13 0.01 -33.78
CA ARG A 93 -3.59 -0.11 -33.97
C ARG A 93 -4.06 0.42 -35.33
N VAL A 94 -3.24 1.23 -35.98
CA VAL A 94 -3.54 1.86 -37.28
C VAL A 94 -2.90 1.09 -38.44
N ALA A 95 -1.88 0.27 -38.19
CA ALA A 95 -1.27 -0.66 -39.14
C ALA A 95 -2.04 -1.99 -39.19
#